data_AF-A0A7L2PV94-F1
#
_entry.id   AF-A0A7L2PV94-F1
#
_cell.length_a   1.000
_cell.length_b   1.000
_cell.length_c   1.000
_cell.angle_alpha   90.00
_cell.angle_beta   90.00
_cell.angle_gamma   90.00
#
_symmetry.space_group_name_H-M   'P 1'
#
loop_
_entity.id
_entity.type
_entity.pdbx_description
1 polymer ?
#
loop_
_entity_poly.entity_id
_entity_poly.type
_entity_poly.pdbx_seq_one_letter_code
_entity_poly.pdbx_strand_id
1 'polypeptide(L)'
;SGSVLGSGPGYRLLLRAGWAGGGLGPEGRGRLLPVPAEPKRDRAGLGWGRNRERNRERNRDQNRERNRERNRHPHRARLGSEEAARGWEIRLREYMERWDPPERP
;
A
#
# COMPACT_ATOMS: atom_id res chain seq x y z
N SER A 1 -24.31 25.67 -3.17
CA SER A 1 -25.11 26.43 -2.19
C SER A 1 -24.23 26.82 -1.02
N GLY A 2 -23.88 28.08 -0.84
CA GLY A 2 -23.00 28.47 0.27
C GLY A 2 -22.64 29.94 0.27
N SER A 3 -23.43 30.73 1.00
CA SER A 3 -23.07 31.95 1.75
C SER A 3 -24.32 32.84 1.85
N VAL A 4 -25.04 32.72 2.96
CA VAL A 4 -25.89 33.80 3.48
C VAL A 4 -25.15 34.40 4.67
N LEU A 5 -23.90 34.83 4.45
CA LEU A 5 -23.18 35.63 5.43
C LEU A 5 -23.64 37.07 5.23
N GLY A 6 -24.48 37.57 6.13
CA GLY A 6 -24.76 39.01 6.20
C GLY A 6 -26.18 39.43 6.58
N SER A 7 -27.13 38.52 6.76
CA SER A 7 -28.53 38.92 7.03
C SER A 7 -29.29 38.09 8.06
N GLY A 8 -28.71 36.99 8.57
CA GLY A 8 -29.37 36.12 9.55
C GLY A 8 -29.53 36.76 10.94
N PRO A 9 -30.43 36.25 11.80
CA PRO A 9 -30.64 36.76 13.15
C PRO A 9 -29.35 36.79 14.00
N GLY A 10 -28.52 35.75 13.91
CA GLY A 10 -27.24 35.70 14.63
C GLY A 10 -26.25 36.79 14.19
N TYR A 11 -26.24 37.15 12.91
CA TYR A 11 -25.41 38.23 12.40
C TYR A 11 -25.85 39.59 12.97
N ARG A 12 -27.16 39.85 13.04
CA ARG A 12 -27.70 41.09 13.64
C ARG A 12 -27.38 41.19 15.13
N LEU A 13 -27.40 40.07 15.85
CA LEU A 13 -27.01 40.03 17.26
C LEU A 13 -25.52 40.33 17.46
N LEU A 14 -24.64 39.80 16.60
CA LEU A 14 -23.20 40.10 16.63
C LEU A 14 -22.93 41.60 16.46
N LEU A 15 -23.54 42.23 15.45
CA LEU A 15 -23.40 43.68 15.24
C LEU A 15 -23.90 44.49 16.44
N ARG A 16 -25.04 44.11 17.02
CA ARG A 16 -25.59 44.77 18.21
C ARG A 16 -24.69 44.60 19.45
N ALA A 17 -23.94 43.51 19.52
CA ALA A 17 -22.94 43.27 20.56
C ALA A 17 -21.61 44.01 20.33
N GLY A 18 -21.51 44.85 19.28
CA GLY A 18 -20.31 45.66 19.00
C GLY A 18 -19.27 44.97 18.12
N TRP A 19 -19.60 43.82 17.51
CA TRP A 19 -18.70 43.21 16.53
C TRP A 19 -18.68 44.03 15.23
N ALA A 20 -17.50 44.49 14.83
CA ALA A 20 -17.30 45.37 13.67
C ALA A 20 -16.85 44.62 12.40
N GLY A 21 -17.00 43.29 12.38
CA GLY A 21 -16.38 42.43 11.37
C GLY A 21 -15.01 41.93 11.82
N GLY A 22 -14.47 40.95 11.09
CA GLY A 22 -13.18 40.35 11.41
C GLY A 22 -13.24 39.32 12.55
N GLY A 23 -12.13 39.11 13.24
CA GLY A 23 -12.01 38.13 14.31
C GLY A 23 -12.66 38.61 15.60
N LEU A 24 -13.04 37.66 16.46
CA LEU A 24 -13.54 37.98 17.81
C LEU A 24 -12.40 38.22 18.80
N GLY A 25 -12.72 38.81 19.95
CA GLY A 25 -11.78 39.10 21.05
C GLY A 25 -11.31 40.56 21.09
N PRO A 26 -10.59 40.97 22.16
CA PRO A 26 -10.27 42.39 22.42
C PRO A 26 -9.50 43.09 21.30
N GLU A 27 -8.62 42.35 20.62
CA GLU A 27 -7.81 42.86 19.50
C GLU A 27 -8.28 42.31 18.14
N GLY A 28 -9.45 41.67 18.08
CA GLY A 28 -9.97 41.09 16.84
C GLY A 28 -9.11 39.97 16.22
N ARG A 29 -8.19 39.37 17.00
CA ARG A 29 -7.27 38.31 16.54
C ARG A 29 -7.88 36.91 16.49
N GLY A 30 -9.15 36.76 16.85
CA GLY A 30 -9.88 35.50 16.74
C GLY A 30 -9.92 34.99 15.30
N ARG A 31 -10.09 33.67 15.14
CA ARG A 31 -10.16 33.04 13.80
C ARG A 31 -11.36 33.59 13.02
N LEU A 32 -11.14 33.98 11.77
CA LEU A 32 -12.17 34.49 10.86
C LEU A 32 -13.11 33.39 10.35
N LEU A 33 -12.53 32.21 10.11
CA LEU A 33 -13.22 31.08 9.51
C LEU A 33 -13.32 29.94 10.53
N PRO A 34 -14.37 29.09 10.45
CA PRO A 34 -14.46 27.88 11.27
C PRO A 34 -13.23 26.97 11.14
N VAL A 35 -12.98 26.12 12.14
CA VAL A 35 -11.98 25.03 11.98
C VAL A 35 -12.64 23.96 11.11
N PRO A 36 -12.03 23.53 9.99
CA PRO A 36 -12.54 22.38 9.25
C PRO A 36 -12.42 21.14 10.14
N ALA A 37 -13.54 20.46 10.34
CA ALA A 37 -13.59 19.21 11.07
C ALA A 37 -13.74 18.05 10.09
N GLU A 38 -12.91 17.03 10.24
CA GLU A 38 -13.06 15.76 9.52
C GLU A 38 -14.08 14.89 10.27
N PRO A 39 -15.27 14.62 9.69
CA PRO A 39 -16.27 13.80 10.35
C PRO A 39 -15.80 12.35 10.39
N LYS A 40 -15.78 11.77 11.61
CA LYS A 40 -15.51 10.34 11.78
C LYS A 40 -16.74 9.54 11.31
N ARG A 41 -16.63 8.92 10.13
CA ARG A 41 -17.72 8.17 9.50
C ARG A 41 -17.86 6.73 10.00
N ASP A 42 -16.81 6.19 10.61
CA ASP A 42 -16.78 4.82 11.10
C ASP A 42 -16.94 4.72 12.62
N ARG A 43 -17.16 3.49 13.09
CA ARG A 43 -17.17 3.15 14.51
C ARG A 43 -15.81 2.63 15.00
N ALA A 44 -14.78 2.67 14.15
CA ALA A 44 -13.49 2.06 14.48
C ALA A 44 -12.78 2.86 15.57
N GLY A 45 -11.92 2.19 16.36
CA GLY A 45 -11.06 2.87 17.32
C GLY A 45 -10.12 3.87 16.64
N LEU A 46 -9.69 4.91 17.36
CA LEU A 46 -8.64 5.80 16.87
C LEU A 46 -7.39 4.97 16.53
N GLY A 47 -6.75 5.24 15.39
CA GLY A 47 -5.57 4.50 14.93
C GLY A 47 -5.83 3.16 14.23
N TRP A 48 -7.09 2.70 14.12
CA TRP A 48 -7.43 1.42 13.46
C TRP A 48 -6.88 1.30 12.03
N GLY A 49 -7.03 2.36 11.22
CA GLY A 49 -6.51 2.38 9.85
C GLY A 49 -5.00 2.14 9.76
N ARG A 50 -4.22 2.74 10.68
CA ARG A 50 -2.75 2.58 10.74
C ARG A 50 -2.34 1.15 11.11
N ASN A 51 -3.06 0.52 12.04
CA ASN A 51 -2.79 -0.87 12.42
C ASN A 51 -3.15 -1.87 11.33
N ARG A 52 -4.19 -1.59 10.54
CA ARG A 52 -4.59 -2.46 9.43
C ARG A 52 -3.51 -2.56 8.36
N GLU A 53 -2.89 -1.45 8.00
CA GLU A 53 -1.83 -1.41 7.00
C GLU A 53 -0.55 -2.10 7.49
N ARG A 54 -0.13 -1.78 8.72
CA ARG A 54 1.02 -2.43 9.38
C ARG A 54 0.85 -3.95 9.49
N ASN A 55 -0.34 -4.42 9.84
CA ASN A 55 -0.62 -5.85 9.91
C ASN A 55 -0.61 -6.52 8.53
N ARG A 56 -1.09 -5.84 7.48
CA ARG A 56 -1.01 -6.36 6.10
C ARG A 56 0.43 -6.49 5.63
N GLU A 57 1.27 -5.50 5.91
CA GLU A 57 2.69 -5.53 5.55
C GLU A 57 3.42 -6.66 6.27
N ARG A 58 3.27 -6.74 7.60
CA ARG A 58 3.81 -7.85 8.40
C ARG A 58 3.37 -9.21 7.88
N ASN A 59 2.09 -9.38 7.54
CA ASN A 59 1.58 -10.64 6.99
C ASN A 59 2.18 -10.95 5.60
N ARG A 60 2.42 -9.95 4.75
CA ARG A 60 3.08 -10.16 3.45
C ARG A 60 4.52 -10.65 3.62
N ASP A 61 5.27 -10.06 4.55
CA ASP A 61 6.67 -10.46 4.78
C ASP A 61 6.77 -11.87 5.37
N GLN A 62 5.93 -12.18 6.35
CA GLN A 62 5.85 -13.54 6.90
C GLN A 62 5.46 -14.57 5.83
N ASN A 63 4.53 -14.22 4.94
CA ASN A 63 4.13 -15.11 3.85
C ASN A 63 5.26 -15.29 2.82
N ARG A 64 5.99 -14.21 2.49
CA ARG A 64 7.18 -14.29 1.62
C ARG A 64 8.25 -15.22 2.21
N GLU A 65 8.53 -15.10 3.50
CA GLU A 65 9.52 -15.92 4.19
C GLU A 65 9.11 -17.40 4.22
N ARG A 66 7.87 -17.70 4.64
CA ARG A 66 7.31 -19.06 4.61
C ARG A 66 7.34 -19.67 3.19
N ASN A 67 7.05 -18.86 2.17
CA ASN A 67 7.07 -19.33 0.79
C ASN A 67 8.50 -19.58 0.29
N ARG A 68 9.48 -18.75 0.69
CA ARG A 68 10.90 -19.02 0.41
C ARG A 68 11.35 -20.32 1.04
N GLU A 69 11.01 -20.55 2.31
CA GLU A 69 11.37 -21.77 3.02
C GLU A 69 10.75 -23.01 2.37
N ARG A 70 9.43 -22.96 2.10
CA ARG A 70 8.71 -24.04 1.41
C ARG A 70 9.31 -24.38 0.04
N ASN A 71 9.72 -23.37 -0.73
CA ASN A 71 10.28 -23.57 -2.07
C ASN A 71 11.80 -23.83 -2.07
N ARG A 72 12.50 -23.69 -0.94
CA ARG A 72 13.94 -23.94 -0.82
C ARG A 72 14.28 -25.43 -0.96
N HIS A 73 13.43 -26.32 -0.43
CA HIS A 73 13.65 -27.76 -0.46
C HIS A 73 13.45 -28.43 -1.83
N PRO A 74 12.36 -28.16 -2.60
CA PRO A 74 12.12 -28.84 -3.88
C PRO A 74 13.11 -28.46 -4.99
N HIS A 75 13.72 -27.27 -4.97
CA HIS A 75 14.66 -26.85 -6.01
C HIS A 75 16.03 -27.55 -5.89
N ARG A 76 16.47 -27.86 -4.65
CA ARG A 76 17.72 -28.60 -4.41
C ARG A 76 17.59 -30.07 -4.81
N ALA A 77 16.43 -30.68 -4.56
CA ALA A 77 16.14 -32.05 -4.98
C ALA A 77 16.01 -32.19 -6.52
N ARG A 78 15.51 -31.15 -7.22
CA ARG A 78 15.42 -31.15 -8.69
C ARG A 78 16.77 -31.04 -9.41
N LEU A 79 17.74 -30.33 -8.84
CA LEU A 79 19.07 -30.17 -9.45
C LEU A 79 20.04 -31.31 -9.11
N GLY A 80 19.77 -32.07 -8.05
CA GLY A 80 20.62 -33.18 -7.58
C GLY A 80 20.10 -34.58 -7.92
N SER A 81 19.03 -34.69 -8.72
CA SER A 81 18.50 -36.00 -9.11
C SER A 81 19.39 -36.62 -10.20
N GLU A 82 19.84 -37.85 -9.94
CA GLU A 82 20.50 -38.76 -10.89
C GLU A 82 19.76 -38.83 -12.25
N GLU A 83 18.44 -38.63 -12.24
CA GLU A 83 17.60 -38.64 -13.45
C GLU A 83 17.85 -37.42 -14.34
N ALA A 84 18.17 -36.25 -13.77
CA ALA A 84 18.53 -35.06 -14.53
C ALA A 84 19.92 -35.22 -15.20
N ALA A 85 20.84 -35.91 -14.52
CA ALA A 85 22.15 -36.26 -15.07
C ALA A 85 22.04 -37.30 -16.20
N ARG A 86 21.23 -38.36 -16.01
CA ARG A 86 20.95 -39.37 -17.05
C ARG A 86 20.22 -38.77 -18.26
N GLY A 87 19.34 -37.79 -18.03
CA GLY A 87 18.66 -37.06 -19.11
C GLY A 87 19.61 -36.26 -20.01
N TRP A 88 20.74 -35.79 -19.47
CA TRP A 88 21.80 -35.16 -20.27
C TRP A 88 22.55 -36.18 -21.12
N GLU A 89 22.88 -37.35 -20.58
CA GLU A 89 23.55 -38.43 -21.31
C GLU A 89 22.70 -38.99 -22.46
N ILE A 90 21.40 -39.21 -22.24
CA ILE A 90 20.47 -39.68 -23.30
C ILE A 90 20.41 -38.67 -24.45
N ARG A 91 20.29 -37.38 -24.12
CA ARG A 91 20.19 -36.31 -25.13
C ARG A 91 21.50 -36.11 -25.89
N LEU A 92 22.64 -36.26 -25.21
CA LEU A 92 23.97 -36.30 -25.83
C LEU A 92 24.13 -37.50 -26.77
N ARG A 93 23.62 -38.68 -26.38
CA ARG A 93 23.66 -39.89 -27.20
C ARG A 93 22.82 -39.75 -28.46
N GLU A 94 21.58 -39.28 -28.35
CA GLU A 94 20.72 -38.99 -29.50
C GLU A 94 21.35 -37.94 -30.43
N TYR A 95 21.97 -36.91 -29.85
CA TYR A 95 22.69 -35.90 -30.62
C TYR A 95 23.86 -36.51 -31.39
N MET A 96 24.68 -37.35 -30.75
CA MET A 96 25.81 -38.02 -31.40
C MET A 96 25.38 -39.08 -32.43
N GLU A 97 24.25 -39.75 -32.21
CA GLU A 97 23.71 -40.77 -33.13
C GLU A 97 23.05 -40.16 -34.38
N ARG A 98 22.54 -38.93 -34.27
CA ARG A 98 22.03 -38.13 -35.39
C ARG A 98 23.14 -37.36 -36.12
N TRP A 99 24.32 -37.21 -35.52
CA TRP A 99 25.38 -36.39 -36.05
C TRP A 99 26.23 -37.18 -37.05
N ASP A 100 26.16 -36.78 -38.32
CA ASP A 100 27.01 -37.31 -39.38
C ASP A 100 28.21 -36.36 -39.57
N PRO A 101 29.45 -36.78 -39.26
CA PRO A 101 30.60 -35.91 -39.40
C PRO A 101 30.80 -35.52 -40.87
N PRO A 102 31.02 -34.22 -41.18
CA PRO A 102 31.44 -33.86 -42.52
C PRO A 102 32.80 -34.52 -42.82
N GLU A 103 32.91 -35.14 -44.00
CA GLU A 103 34.14 -35.76 -44.45
C GLU A 103 35.28 -34.74 -44.38
N ARG A 104 36.40 -35.16 -43.77
CA ARG A 104 37.59 -34.31 -43.65
C ARG A 104 38.19 -34.10 -45.05
N PRO A 105 38.64 -32.88 -45.38
CA PRO A 105 39.23 -32.57 -46.69
C PRO A 105 40.53 -33.33 -46.94
#